data_AF-A0A8D8VBP1-F1
#
_entry.id   AF-A0A8D8VBP1-F1
#
_cell.length_a   1.000
_cell.length_b   1.000
_cell.length_c   1.000
_cell.angle_alpha   90.00
_cell.angle_beta   90.00
_cell.angle_gamma   90.00
#
_symmetry.space_group_name_H-M   'P 1'
#
loop_
_entity.id
_entity.type
_entity.pdbx_description
1 polymer ?
#
loop_
_entity_poly.entity_id
_entity_poly.type
_entity_poly.pdbx_seq_one_letter_code
_entity_poly.pdbx_strand_id
1 'polypeptide(L)'
;MDPWNLEDVHLNQTSHDLKFMNIRESSWRNSTIEEFKSSLSPDLPQYVQFTQFVPEYFIEGNFKAFGKQIEGFQEGKWNLTLYNMTRTLAISRHQLDPAKFKVKQSIHEVENMKVFVGDLPDATPSSENFDNLILNSFWKVTLPVFKPILEELLDVAYSRKYWELFGNLDWDKVFSSAPEMSS
;
A
#
# COMPACT_ATOMS: atom_id res chain seq x y z
N MET A 1 -6.45 8.44 12.91
CA MET A 1 -5.62 7.67 11.97
C MET A 1 -6.28 7.46 10.61
N ASP A 2 -7.55 7.86 10.41
CA ASP A 2 -8.22 7.80 9.11
C ASP A 2 -8.73 9.23 8.78
N PRO A 3 -8.14 9.92 7.80
CA PRO A 3 -7.12 9.45 6.87
C PRO A 3 -5.75 9.16 7.50
N TRP A 4 -4.97 8.30 6.86
CA TRP A 4 -3.58 8.01 7.22
C TRP A 4 -2.62 8.66 6.22
N ASN A 5 -1.75 9.55 6.72
CA ASN A 5 -0.68 10.13 5.91
C ASN A 5 0.51 9.18 5.89
N LEU A 6 0.91 8.76 4.69
CA LEU A 6 2.02 7.85 4.44
C LEU A 6 3.24 8.63 3.93
N GLU A 7 4.43 8.10 4.18
CA GLU A 7 5.67 8.71 3.71
C GLU A 7 5.82 8.61 2.19
N ASP A 8 6.65 9.49 1.62
CA ASP A 8 7.06 9.40 0.22
C ASP A 8 7.70 8.05 -0.12
N VAL A 9 7.26 7.45 -1.21
CA VAL A 9 7.73 6.15 -1.69
C VAL A 9 8.42 6.32 -3.04
N HIS A 10 9.57 5.69 -3.21
CA HIS A 10 10.28 5.60 -4.49
C HIS A 10 10.37 4.13 -4.89
N LEU A 11 9.74 3.79 -6.02
CA LEU A 11 9.75 2.47 -6.63
C LEU A 11 10.67 2.51 -7.85
N ASN A 12 11.68 1.65 -7.86
CA ASN A 12 12.63 1.55 -8.97
C ASN A 12 12.26 0.34 -9.81
N GLN A 13 11.54 0.54 -10.91
CA GLN A 13 11.17 -0.52 -11.84
C GLN A 13 12.21 -0.60 -12.97
N THR A 14 12.31 -1.75 -13.63
CA THR A 14 13.30 -1.98 -14.69
C THR A 14 13.21 -0.96 -15.83
N SER A 15 12.01 -0.48 -16.15
CA SER A 15 11.76 0.43 -17.27
C SER A 15 11.52 1.90 -16.87
N HIS A 16 11.07 2.16 -15.64
CA HIS A 16 10.68 3.49 -15.16
C HIS A 16 10.94 3.64 -13.66
N ASP A 17 11.23 4.85 -13.20
CA ASP A 17 11.30 5.18 -11.77
C ASP A 17 10.04 5.96 -11.38
N LEU A 18 9.34 5.48 -10.34
CA LEU A 18 8.08 6.07 -9.86
C LEU A 18 8.29 6.60 -8.44
N LYS A 19 8.08 7.89 -8.24
CA LYS A 19 8.05 8.51 -6.92
C LYS A 19 6.64 8.98 -6.58
N PHE A 20 6.11 8.50 -5.47
CA PHE A 20 4.82 8.86 -4.90
C PHE A 20 5.03 9.74 -3.68
N MET A 21 4.27 10.82 -3.56
CA MET A 21 4.45 11.85 -2.52
C MET A 21 3.11 12.33 -2.00
N ASN A 22 3.11 12.89 -0.79
CA ASN A 22 1.90 13.39 -0.12
C ASN A 22 0.77 12.33 -0.11
N ILE A 23 1.15 11.09 0.19
CA ILE A 23 0.26 9.95 0.07
C ILE A 23 -0.72 9.96 1.24
N ARG A 24 -2.01 9.85 0.93
CA ARG A 24 -3.08 9.80 1.92
C ARG A 24 -3.99 8.61 1.64
N GLU A 25 -4.12 7.72 2.61
CA GLU A 25 -5.02 6.57 2.56
C GLU A 25 -6.25 6.81 3.43
N SER A 26 -7.41 6.32 3.02
CA SER A 26 -8.63 6.32 3.83
C SER A 26 -9.43 5.05 3.59
N SER A 27 -9.82 4.37 4.69
CA SER A 27 -10.62 3.13 4.65
C SER A 27 -10.69 2.41 6.00
N TRP A 28 -9.75 2.69 6.89
CA TRP A 28 -9.54 1.93 8.12
C TRP A 28 -10.75 1.93 9.07
N ARG A 29 -11.58 2.98 9.06
CA ARG A 29 -12.76 3.05 9.92
C ARG A 29 -13.89 2.12 9.51
N ASN A 30 -13.96 1.77 8.22
CA ASN A 30 -15.07 1.02 7.65
C ASN A 30 -14.65 -0.39 7.22
N SER A 31 -13.44 -0.83 7.56
CA SER A 31 -12.99 -2.20 7.27
C SER A 31 -13.39 -3.18 8.37
N THR A 32 -13.58 -4.43 7.96
CA THR A 32 -13.91 -5.55 8.85
C THR A 32 -12.79 -6.57 8.77
N ILE A 33 -12.23 -6.97 9.91
CA ILE A 33 -11.28 -8.08 9.97
C ILE A 33 -12.07 -9.39 9.86
N GLU A 34 -11.76 -10.19 8.85
CA GLU A 34 -12.40 -11.48 8.60
C GLU A 34 -11.57 -12.65 9.11
N GLU A 35 -10.24 -12.51 9.07
CA GLU A 35 -9.31 -13.55 9.52
C GLU A 35 -8.13 -12.91 10.25
N PHE A 36 -7.65 -13.57 11.30
CA PHE A 36 -6.45 -13.18 12.03
C PHE A 36 -5.59 -14.41 12.33
N LYS A 37 -4.29 -14.28 12.08
CA LYS A 37 -3.26 -15.30 12.36
C LYS A 37 -2.04 -14.61 12.94
N SER A 38 -1.40 -15.23 13.92
CA SER A 38 -0.14 -14.73 14.46
C SER A 38 0.75 -15.87 14.89
N SER A 39 2.07 -15.69 14.73
CA SER A 39 3.09 -16.51 15.36
C SER A 39 4.03 -15.58 16.10
N LEU A 40 4.15 -15.78 17.42
CA LEU A 40 5.05 -15.04 18.28
C LEU A 40 6.16 -15.94 18.85
N SER A 41 6.27 -17.17 18.34
CA SER A 41 7.28 -18.11 18.79
C SER A 41 8.68 -17.55 18.56
N PRO A 42 9.60 -17.66 19.55
CA PRO A 42 10.99 -17.26 19.38
C PRO A 42 11.74 -18.14 18.37
N ASP A 43 11.29 -19.39 18.16
CA ASP A 43 11.95 -20.37 17.31
C ASP A 43 11.44 -20.37 15.85
N LEU A 44 10.43 -19.55 15.55
CA LEU A 44 9.83 -19.41 14.22
C LEU A 44 9.83 -17.93 13.78
N PRO A 45 9.64 -17.64 12.48
CA PRO A 45 9.41 -16.27 12.04
C PRO A 45 8.23 -15.66 12.77
N GLN A 46 8.48 -14.54 13.47
CA GLN A 46 7.44 -13.80 14.16
C GLN A 46 6.62 -12.99 13.16
N TYR A 47 5.30 -13.17 13.17
CA TYR A 47 4.40 -12.44 12.31
C TYR A 47 3.02 -12.23 12.94
N VAL A 48 2.36 -11.18 12.47
CA VAL A 48 0.94 -10.93 12.63
C VAL A 48 0.36 -10.75 11.24
N GLN A 49 -0.68 -11.50 10.92
CA GLN A 49 -1.37 -11.46 9.66
C GLN A 49 -2.86 -11.31 9.89
N PHE A 50 -3.51 -10.44 9.13
CA PHE A 50 -4.95 -10.37 9.12
C PHE A 50 -5.49 -10.10 7.73
N THR A 51 -6.61 -10.74 7.41
CA THR A 51 -7.39 -10.50 6.21
C THR A 51 -8.57 -9.62 6.58
N GLN A 52 -8.81 -8.58 5.79
CA GLN A 52 -9.90 -7.64 6.01
C GLN A 52 -10.67 -7.39 4.72
N PHE A 53 -11.98 -7.26 4.88
CA PHE A 53 -12.87 -6.71 3.88
C PHE A 53 -12.94 -5.19 4.03
N VAL A 54 -12.87 -4.49 2.90
CA VAL A 54 -12.86 -3.04 2.80
C VAL A 54 -13.93 -2.61 1.78
N PRO A 55 -15.09 -2.10 2.23
CA PRO A 55 -16.17 -1.72 1.32
C PRO A 55 -15.76 -0.63 0.32
N GLU A 56 -15.02 0.36 0.80
CA GLU A 56 -14.47 1.44 -0.02
C GLU A 56 -13.05 1.75 0.48
N TYR A 57 -12.07 1.42 -0.36
CA TYR A 57 -10.68 1.75 -0.17
C TYR A 57 -10.31 2.97 -1.00
N PHE A 58 -9.75 4.00 -0.38
CA PHE A 58 -9.33 5.21 -1.07
C PHE A 58 -7.86 5.53 -0.78
N ILE A 59 -7.10 5.89 -1.81
CA ILE A 59 -5.75 6.41 -1.67
C ILE A 59 -5.48 7.48 -2.72
N GLU A 60 -4.81 8.55 -2.34
CA GLU A 60 -4.45 9.67 -3.21
C GLU A 60 -3.02 10.17 -2.97
N GLY A 61 -2.50 10.94 -3.91
CA GLY A 61 -1.24 11.65 -3.75
C GLY A 61 -0.77 12.31 -5.03
N ASN A 62 0.50 12.70 -5.03
CA ASN A 62 1.22 13.16 -6.21
C ASN A 62 2.13 12.04 -6.72
N PHE A 63 2.38 11.99 -8.02
CA PHE A 63 3.37 11.09 -8.60
C PHE A 63 4.36 11.84 -9.49
N LYS A 64 5.52 11.22 -9.66
CA LYS A 64 6.63 11.65 -10.50
C LYS A 64 7.16 10.38 -11.19
N ALA A 65 7.08 10.31 -12.50
CA ALA A 65 7.48 9.18 -13.31
C ALA A 65 8.61 9.58 -14.27
N PHE A 66 9.72 8.84 -14.22
CA PHE A 66 10.86 9.02 -15.11
C PHE A 66 11.01 7.76 -15.96
N GLY A 67 10.81 7.88 -17.27
CA GLY A 67 11.09 6.77 -18.19
C GLY A 67 12.58 6.61 -18.40
N LYS A 68 13.11 5.40 -18.22
CA LYS A 68 14.53 5.13 -18.53
C LYS A 68 14.81 5.12 -20.05
N GLN A 69 13.76 5.09 -20.87
CA GLN A 69 13.83 5.03 -22.35
C GLN A 69 12.99 6.10 -23.06
N ILE A 70 12.22 6.92 -22.34
CA ILE A 70 11.40 7.99 -22.91
C ILE A 70 12.00 9.30 -22.40
N GLU A 71 12.48 10.17 -23.30
CA GLU A 71 12.90 11.53 -22.93
C GLU A 71 11.67 12.30 -22.46
N GLY A 72 11.52 12.44 -21.15
CA GLY A 72 10.40 13.16 -20.56
C GLY A 72 10.18 12.78 -19.10
N PHE A 73 9.72 13.76 -18.34
CA PHE A 73 9.30 13.57 -16.96
C PHE A 73 7.81 13.82 -16.87
N GLN A 74 7.06 12.84 -16.36
CA GLN A 74 5.63 13.02 -16.10
C GLN A 74 5.42 13.20 -14.60
N GLU A 75 4.76 14.29 -14.21
CA GLU A 75 4.26 14.45 -12.85
C GLU A 75 2.78 14.80 -12.90
N GLY A 76 2.10 14.53 -11.79
CA GLY A 76 0.69 14.83 -11.67
C GLY A 76 0.12 14.40 -10.34
N LYS A 77 -1.19 14.52 -10.23
CA LYS A 77 -1.97 14.00 -9.10
C LYS A 77 -2.64 12.70 -9.49
N TRP A 78 -2.84 11.85 -8.49
CA TRP A 78 -3.56 10.61 -8.69
C TRP A 78 -4.47 10.32 -7.49
N ASN A 79 -5.56 9.62 -7.75
CA ASN A 79 -6.31 8.92 -6.73
C ASN A 79 -6.82 7.58 -7.26
N LEU A 80 -7.04 6.67 -6.33
CA LEU A 80 -7.52 5.33 -6.57
C LEU A 80 -8.61 5.02 -5.55
N THR A 81 -9.73 4.53 -6.04
CA THR A 81 -10.78 3.91 -5.23
C THR A 81 -10.93 2.44 -5.60
N LEU A 82 -10.88 1.53 -4.64
CA LEU A 82 -11.20 0.10 -4.83
C LEU A 82 -12.46 -0.22 -4.01
N TYR A 83 -13.43 -0.88 -4.62
CA TYR A 83 -14.70 -1.22 -3.98
C TYR A 83 -14.77 -2.71 -3.64
N ASN A 84 -15.34 -3.00 -2.47
CA ASN A 84 -15.55 -4.35 -1.95
C ASN A 84 -14.26 -5.17 -2.07
N MET A 85 -13.17 -4.60 -1.54
CA MET A 85 -11.84 -5.17 -1.64
C MET A 85 -11.58 -6.08 -0.45
N THR A 86 -11.03 -7.26 -0.70
CA THR A 86 -10.44 -8.10 0.36
C THR A 86 -8.93 -8.00 0.28
N ARG A 87 -8.26 -7.67 1.38
CA ARG A 87 -6.80 -7.61 1.47
C ARG A 87 -6.27 -8.33 2.69
N THR A 88 -5.10 -8.95 2.56
CA THR A 88 -4.31 -9.46 3.68
C THR A 88 -3.13 -8.54 3.96
N LEU A 89 -2.97 -8.15 5.22
CA LEU A 89 -1.78 -7.49 5.73
C LEU A 89 -0.98 -8.51 6.54
N ALA A 90 0.28 -8.75 6.18
CA ALA A 90 1.22 -9.55 6.93
C ALA A 90 2.37 -8.67 7.42
N ILE A 91 2.51 -8.55 8.74
CA ILE A 91 3.55 -7.79 9.41
C ILE A 91 4.51 -8.81 10.02
N SER A 92 5.79 -8.67 9.75
CA SER A 92 6.84 -9.54 10.27
C SER A 92 8.07 -8.72 10.66
N ARG A 93 8.93 -9.26 11.52
CA ARG A 93 10.25 -8.67 11.71
C ARG A 93 11.10 -8.88 10.47
N HIS A 94 11.89 -7.88 10.10
CA HIS A 94 12.79 -8.00 8.97
C HIS A 94 13.93 -8.97 9.30
N GLN A 95 14.12 -9.99 8.45
CA GLN A 95 15.06 -11.09 8.74
C GLN A 95 16.52 -10.64 8.88
N LEU A 96 16.93 -9.60 8.16
CA LEU A 96 18.30 -9.06 8.21
C LEU A 96 18.48 -7.94 9.23
N ASP A 97 17.39 -7.37 9.73
CA ASP A 97 17.40 -6.25 10.66
C ASP A 97 16.19 -6.36 11.58
N PRO A 98 16.27 -7.16 12.66
CA PRO A 98 15.13 -7.44 13.53
C PRO A 98 14.53 -6.21 14.23
N ALA A 99 15.21 -5.06 14.17
CA ALA A 99 14.66 -3.79 14.59
C ALA A 99 13.55 -3.35 13.61
N LYS A 100 13.74 -3.54 12.30
CA LYS A 100 12.77 -3.09 11.29
C LYS A 100 11.59 -4.05 11.12
N PHE A 101 10.44 -3.49 10.80
CA PHE A 101 9.29 -4.25 10.33
C PHE A 101 9.35 -4.42 8.81
N LYS A 102 8.87 -5.58 8.36
CA LYS A 102 8.52 -5.85 6.97
C LYS A 102 7.03 -6.09 6.91
N VAL A 103 6.35 -5.24 6.16
CA VAL A 103 4.92 -5.37 5.86
C VAL A 103 4.76 -5.87 4.43
N LYS A 104 3.86 -6.83 4.27
CA LYS A 104 3.40 -7.35 2.98
C LYS A 104 1.89 -7.21 2.88
N GLN A 105 1.44 -6.59 1.80
CA GLN A 105 0.05 -6.41 1.42
C GLN A 105 -0.26 -7.37 0.28
N SER A 106 -1.43 -7.98 0.33
CA SER A 106 -1.93 -8.82 -0.76
C SER A 106 -3.39 -8.50 -0.97
N ILE A 107 -3.71 -7.88 -2.09
CA ILE A 107 -5.08 -7.59 -2.52
C ILE A 107 -5.59 -8.86 -3.21
N HIS A 108 -6.75 -9.36 -2.83
CA HIS A 108 -7.29 -10.62 -3.37
C HIS A 108 -8.42 -10.34 -4.34
N GLU A 109 -9.48 -9.75 -3.83
CA GLU A 109 -10.71 -9.48 -4.54
C GLU A 109 -10.92 -7.98 -4.62
N VAL A 110 -11.45 -7.52 -5.75
CA VAL A 110 -11.87 -6.15 -6.00
C VAL A 110 -13.07 -6.26 -6.95
N GLU A 111 -14.22 -5.69 -6.57
CA GLU A 111 -15.41 -5.74 -7.43
C GLU A 111 -15.48 -4.57 -8.41
N ASN A 112 -14.88 -3.44 -8.06
CA ASN A 112 -14.83 -2.27 -8.92
C ASN A 112 -13.65 -1.38 -8.55
N MET A 113 -13.15 -0.60 -9.50
CA MET A 113 -12.06 0.33 -9.29
C MET A 113 -12.29 1.63 -10.07
N LYS A 114 -11.97 2.74 -9.42
CA LYS A 114 -11.89 4.08 -10.02
C LYS A 114 -10.46 4.57 -9.91
N VAL A 115 -9.91 5.04 -11.00
CA VAL A 115 -8.60 5.68 -11.03
C VAL A 115 -8.80 7.07 -11.60
N PHE A 116 -8.14 8.04 -11.01
CA PHE A 116 -7.98 9.38 -11.55
C PHE A 116 -6.48 9.69 -11.64
N VAL A 117 -6.07 10.25 -12.77
CA VAL A 117 -4.73 10.79 -12.99
C VAL A 117 -4.93 12.14 -13.68
N GLY A 118 -4.33 13.20 -13.16
CA GLY A 118 -4.47 14.56 -13.70
C GLY A 118 -3.21 15.41 -13.52
N ASP A 119 -3.26 16.65 -14.04
CA ASP A 119 -2.19 17.65 -14.01
C ASP A 119 -0.88 17.22 -14.74
N LEU A 120 -0.99 16.61 -15.93
CA LEU A 120 0.18 16.24 -16.76
C LEU A 120 0.69 17.45 -17.58
N PRO A 121 1.95 17.90 -17.42
CA PRO A 121 2.44 19.16 -18.00
C PRO A 121 2.58 19.19 -19.54
N ASP A 122 2.63 18.03 -20.22
CA ASP A 122 2.85 17.91 -21.68
C ASP A 122 1.60 17.51 -22.49
N ALA A 123 0.40 17.66 -21.92
CA ALA A 123 -0.84 17.41 -22.66
C ALA A 123 -1.03 18.49 -23.75
N THR A 124 -0.58 18.20 -24.98
CA THR A 124 -0.93 19.04 -26.14
C THR A 124 -2.45 19.19 -26.26
N PRO A 125 -2.99 20.37 -26.65
CA PRO A 125 -4.43 20.62 -26.72
C PRO A 125 -5.20 19.76 -27.73
N SER A 126 -4.54 18.84 -28.45
CA SER A 126 -5.17 17.81 -29.27
C SER A 126 -5.51 16.52 -28.51
N SER A 127 -5.15 16.40 -27.22
CA SER A 127 -5.53 15.26 -26.37
C SER A 127 -6.57 15.64 -25.32
N GLU A 128 -7.69 16.24 -25.74
CA GLU A 128 -8.84 16.63 -24.89
C GLU A 128 -9.51 15.46 -24.12
N ASN A 129 -8.94 14.26 -24.13
CA ASN A 129 -9.52 13.05 -23.52
C ASN A 129 -8.73 12.48 -22.33
N PHE A 130 -7.54 13.01 -21.99
CA PHE A 130 -6.76 12.48 -20.86
C PHE A 130 -7.06 13.15 -19.51
N ASP A 131 -7.72 14.30 -19.51
CA ASP A 131 -7.89 15.13 -18.30
C ASP A 131 -8.89 14.58 -17.28
N ASN A 132 -9.64 13.53 -17.63
CA ASN A 132 -10.54 12.81 -16.73
C ASN A 132 -10.69 11.35 -17.18
N LEU A 133 -9.58 10.59 -17.26
CA LEU A 133 -9.68 9.15 -17.49
C LEU A 133 -10.26 8.45 -16.27
N ILE A 134 -11.59 8.46 -16.17
CA ILE A 134 -12.32 7.53 -15.33
C ILE A 134 -12.19 6.15 -15.98
N LEU A 135 -11.18 5.39 -15.57
CA LEU A 135 -10.92 4.02 -16.07
C LEU A 135 -11.95 2.98 -15.58
N ASN A 136 -13.14 3.41 -15.15
CA ASN A 136 -14.18 2.53 -14.58
C ASN A 136 -14.66 1.45 -15.56
N SER A 137 -14.56 1.69 -16.87
CA SER A 137 -15.00 0.69 -17.87
C SER A 137 -13.93 -0.36 -18.20
N PHE A 138 -12.67 -0.15 -17.81
CA PHE A 138 -11.55 -1.04 -18.12
C PHE A 138 -10.82 -1.56 -16.88
N TRP A 139 -11.41 -1.39 -15.69
CA TRP A 139 -10.74 -1.72 -14.45
C TRP A 139 -10.27 -3.17 -14.36
N LYS A 140 -11.01 -4.13 -14.93
CA LYS A 140 -10.60 -5.55 -14.98
C LYS A 140 -9.32 -5.75 -15.81
N VAL A 141 -9.10 -4.91 -16.80
CA VAL A 141 -7.91 -4.94 -17.67
C VAL A 141 -6.73 -4.22 -17.01
N THR A 142 -6.99 -3.10 -16.32
CA THR A 142 -5.95 -2.25 -15.75
C THR A 142 -5.52 -2.68 -14.35
N LEU A 143 -6.42 -3.26 -13.54
CA LEU A 143 -6.14 -3.70 -12.17
C LEU A 143 -4.94 -4.66 -12.08
N PRO A 144 -4.77 -5.70 -12.95
CA PRO A 144 -3.59 -6.56 -12.90
C PRO A 144 -2.25 -5.81 -13.10
N VAL A 145 -2.27 -4.67 -13.80
CA VAL A 145 -1.09 -3.83 -14.02
C VAL A 145 -0.82 -2.92 -12.82
N PHE A 146 -1.87 -2.33 -12.24
CA PHE A 146 -1.74 -1.40 -11.11
C PHE A 146 -1.57 -2.09 -9.76
N LYS A 147 -2.15 -3.28 -9.57
CA LYS A 147 -2.15 -4.00 -8.29
C LYS A 147 -0.73 -4.24 -7.74
N PRO A 148 0.25 -4.76 -8.51
CA PRO A 148 1.60 -4.94 -8.00
C PRO A 148 2.27 -3.64 -7.55
N ILE A 149 2.04 -2.54 -8.29
CA ILE A 149 2.57 -1.21 -7.96
C ILE A 149 1.95 -0.70 -6.65
N LEU A 150 0.64 -0.87 -6.48
CA LEU A 150 -0.07 -0.48 -5.26
C LEU A 150 0.37 -1.33 -4.05
N GLU A 151 0.50 -2.64 -4.22
CA GLU A 151 0.98 -3.53 -3.16
C GLU A 151 2.41 -3.14 -2.74
N GLU A 152 3.31 -2.90 -3.69
CA GLU A 152 4.68 -2.48 -3.39
C GLU A 152 4.74 -1.09 -2.72
N LEU A 153 3.93 -0.14 -3.19
CA LEU A 153 3.76 1.17 -2.57
C LEU A 153 3.38 1.03 -1.09
N LEU A 154 2.34 0.24 -0.82
CA LEU A 154 1.82 0.04 0.52
C LEU A 154 2.79 -0.76 1.38
N ASP A 155 3.47 -1.76 0.85
CA ASP A 155 4.52 -2.53 1.54
C ASP A 155 5.60 -1.60 2.11
N VAL A 156 6.12 -0.71 1.25
CA VAL A 156 7.19 0.22 1.64
C VAL A 156 6.67 1.25 2.65
N ALA A 157 5.54 1.89 2.36
CA ALA A 157 4.95 2.91 3.21
C ALA A 157 4.61 2.35 4.61
N TYR A 158 3.98 1.17 4.66
CA TYR A 158 3.59 0.55 5.91
C TYR A 158 4.78 0.02 6.71
N SER A 159 5.78 -0.57 6.05
CA SER A 159 6.98 -1.03 6.75
C SER A 159 7.64 0.10 7.53
N ARG A 160 7.73 1.29 6.92
CA ARG A 160 8.26 2.49 7.58
C ARG A 160 7.33 2.99 8.68
N LYS A 161 6.02 3.04 8.42
CA LYS A 161 5.05 3.52 9.41
C LYS A 161 4.98 2.63 10.66
N TYR A 162 5.00 1.32 10.48
CA TYR A 162 5.04 0.38 11.61
C TYR A 162 6.36 0.47 12.38
N TRP A 163 7.47 0.70 11.68
CA TRP A 163 8.74 1.01 12.34
C TRP A 163 8.68 2.32 13.14
N GLU A 164 8.10 3.39 12.60
CA GLU A 164 7.92 4.66 13.33
C GLU A 164 7.08 4.48 14.61
N LEU A 165 5.97 3.74 14.50
CA LEU A 165 5.02 3.56 15.60
C LEU A 165 5.53 2.58 16.67
N PHE A 166 6.19 1.50 16.25
CA PHE A 166 6.46 0.37 17.12
C PHE A 166 7.94 -0.04 17.19
N GLY A 167 8.82 0.60 16.42
CA GLY A 167 10.25 0.28 16.39
C GLY A 167 10.97 0.50 17.71
N ASN A 168 10.49 1.46 18.51
CA ASN A 168 11.02 1.76 19.84
C ASN A 168 10.29 1.02 20.98
N LEU A 169 9.33 0.13 20.66
CA LEU A 169 8.70 -0.68 21.69
C LEU A 169 9.65 -1.73 22.24
N ASP A 170 9.62 -1.92 23.55
CA ASP A 170 10.27 -3.03 24.23
C ASP A 170 9.45 -4.30 23.99
N TRP A 171 9.70 -4.91 22.85
CA TRP A 171 8.99 -6.12 22.43
C TRP A 171 9.21 -7.30 23.34
N ASP A 172 10.35 -7.36 24.03
CA ASP A 172 10.63 -8.43 24.99
C ASP A 172 9.65 -8.33 26.16
N LYS A 173 9.28 -7.12 26.62
CA LYS A 173 8.19 -6.92 27.59
C LYS A 173 6.81 -7.25 27.04
N VAL A 174 6.55 -6.91 25.77
CA VAL A 174 5.26 -7.21 25.12
C VAL A 174 5.04 -8.74 25.01
N PHE A 175 6.11 -9.49 24.74
CA PHE A 175 6.01 -10.94 24.54
C PHE A 175 6.25 -11.78 25.80
N SER A 176 7.02 -11.27 26.79
CA SER A 176 7.22 -11.94 28.09
C SER A 176 6.04 -11.82 29.05
N SER A 177 5.04 -10.98 28.74
CA SER A 177 3.81 -10.84 29.54
C SER A 177 2.70 -11.82 29.13
N ALA A 178 2.94 -12.71 28.16
CA ALA A 178 2.06 -13.84 27.92
C ALA A 178 2.18 -14.81 29.13
N PRO A 179 1.11 -15.03 29.91
CA PRO A 179 1.19 -15.96 31.03
C PRO A 179 1.57 -17.34 30.47
N GLU A 180 2.52 -18.00 31.13
CA GLU A 180 2.78 -19.42 30.92
C GLU A 180 1.43 -20.14 31.02
N MET A 181 0.87 -20.56 29.88
CA MET A 181 -0.20 -21.53 29.90
C MET A 181 0.44 -22.85 30.29
N SER A 182 0.49 -23.08 31.60
CA SER A 182 0.90 -24.32 32.22
C SER A 182 0.07 -25.46 31.65
N SER A 183 0.75 -26.35 30.92
CA SER A 183 0.29 -27.70 30.59
C SER A 183 0.67 -28.67 31.70
#